data_AF-A0A9E6AGG4-F1
#
_entry.id   AF-A0A9E6AGG4-F1
#
_cell.length_a   1.000
_cell.length_b   1.000
_cell.length_c   1.000
_cell.angle_alpha   90.00
_cell.angle_beta   90.00
_cell.angle_gamma   90.00
#
_symmetry.space_group_name_H-M   'P 1'
#
loop_
_entity.id
_entity.type
_entity.pdbx_description
1 polymer ?
#
loop_
_entity_poly.entity_id
_entity_poly.type
_entity_poly.pdbx_seq_one_letter_code
_entity_poly.pdbx_strand_id
1 'polypeptide(L)'
;FADIAKTLKTAYPNRKIVTRLAPNVFVRFLALFDKDIRTIVPQLGFAPKVSNDRARSIMGINFIPPRDAILAAAEVILRTGKVK
;
A
#
# COMPACT_ATOMS: atom_id res chain seq x y z
N PHE A 1 7.30 -4.03 -1.52
CA PHE A 1 6.68 -2.79 -0.98
C PHE A 1 6.32 -1.78 -2.06
N ALA A 2 7.13 -1.57 -3.11
CA ALA A 2 6.85 -0.54 -4.11
C ALA A 2 5.74 -0.90 -5.14
N ASP A 3 5.27 -2.14 -5.16
CA ASP A 3 4.43 -2.65 -6.24
C ASP A 3 3.04 -2.01 -6.24
N ILE A 4 2.45 -1.75 -5.07
CA ILE A 4 1.19 -1.01 -4.94
C ILE A 4 1.33 0.40 -5.55
N ALA A 5 2.41 1.12 -5.20
CA ALA A 5 2.67 2.46 -5.71
C ALA A 5 2.90 2.45 -7.23
N LYS A 6 3.58 1.42 -7.77
CA LYS A 6 3.75 1.23 -9.22
C LYS A 6 2.40 0.98 -9.90
N THR A 7 1.58 0.08 -9.37
CA THR A 7 0.23 -0.20 -9.91
C THR A 7 -0.62 1.06 -9.97
N LEU A 8 -0.62 1.87 -8.91
CA LEU A 8 -1.35 3.13 -8.87
C LEU A 8 -0.78 4.16 -9.85
N LYS A 9 0.55 4.27 -9.97
CA LYS A 9 1.19 5.18 -10.92
C LYS A 9 0.88 4.83 -12.37
N THR A 10 0.79 3.54 -12.70
CA THR A 10 0.37 3.08 -14.03
C THR A 10 -1.09 3.40 -14.30
N ALA A 11 -1.98 3.25 -13.30
CA ALA A 11 -3.41 3.51 -13.47
C ALA A 11 -3.79 5.00 -13.44
N TYR A 12 -3.02 5.83 -12.74
CA TYR A 12 -3.28 7.27 -12.59
C TYR A 12 -2.05 8.11 -12.96
N PRO A 13 -1.67 8.18 -14.25
CA PRO A 13 -0.46 8.89 -14.69
C PRO A 13 -0.53 10.41 -14.44
N ASN A 14 -1.73 10.97 -14.36
CA ASN A 14 -1.95 12.40 -14.14
C ASN A 14 -1.79 12.83 -12.66
N ARG A 15 -1.53 11.89 -11.74
CA ARG A 15 -1.40 12.16 -10.30
C ARG A 15 0.05 12.03 -9.83
N LYS A 16 0.44 12.87 -8.86
CA LYS A 16 1.78 12.83 -8.25
C LYS A 16 1.90 11.64 -7.30
N ILE A 17 2.25 10.47 -7.85
CA ILE A 17 2.48 9.24 -7.08
C ILE A 17 3.99 8.96 -7.04
N VAL A 18 4.57 9.03 -5.83
CA VAL A 18 5.99 8.75 -5.60
C VAL A 18 6.20 7.24 -5.44
N THR A 19 7.04 6.66 -6.29
CA THR A 19 7.40 5.23 -6.24
C THR A 19 8.78 4.98 -5.63
N ARG A 20 9.47 6.04 -5.20
CA ARG A 20 10.79 5.95 -4.57
C ARG A 20 10.63 5.52 -3.11
N LEU A 21 11.50 4.63 -2.66
CA LEU A 21 11.55 4.19 -1.27
C LEU A 21 12.41 5.17 -0.47
N ALA A 22 11.90 5.67 0.64
CA ALA A 22 12.66 6.50 1.57
C ALA A 22 13.62 5.62 2.40
N PRO A 23 14.85 6.08 2.67
CA PRO A 23 15.76 5.37 3.59
C PRO A 23 15.18 5.25 4.99
N ASN A 24 15.37 4.11 5.64
CA ASN A 24 14.82 3.85 6.98
C ASN A 24 15.29 4.87 8.03
N VAL A 25 16.52 5.36 7.92
CA VAL A 25 17.09 6.39 8.81
C VAL A 25 16.30 7.69 8.73
N PHE A 26 15.88 8.09 7.53
CA PHE A 26 15.11 9.30 7.30
C PHE A 26 13.69 9.19 7.86
N VAL A 27 13.03 8.04 7.66
CA VAL A 27 11.70 7.76 8.23
C VAL A 27 11.74 7.77 9.75
N ARG A 28 12.80 7.19 10.36
CA ARG A 28 13.01 7.22 11.82
C ARG A 28 13.21 8.64 12.36
N PHE A 29 13.86 9.52 11.61
CA PHE A 29 14.02 10.93 11.99
C PHE A 29 12.67 11.67 11.95
N LEU A 30 11.89 11.50 10.88
CA LEU A 30 10.57 12.13 10.75
C LEU A 30 9.58 11.66 11.84
N ALA A 31 9.70 10.41 12.28
CA ALA A 31 8.90 9.86 13.38
C ALA A 31 9.08 10.55 14.74
N LEU A 32 10.14 11.36 14.90
CA LEU A 32 10.33 12.17 16.11
C LEU A 32 9.38 13.38 16.13
N PHE A 33 8.98 13.87 14.95
CA PHE A 33 8.16 15.06 14.77
C PHE A 33 6.70 14.75 14.43
N ASP A 34 6.45 13.58 13.82
CA ASP A 34 5.13 13.16 13.38
C ASP A 34 4.65 11.90 14.13
N LYS A 35 3.52 12.02 14.83
CA LYS A 35 2.93 10.93 15.62
C LYS A 35 2.39 9.79 14.75
N ASP A 36 1.88 10.08 13.56
CA ASP A 36 1.36 9.06 12.66
C ASP A 36 2.52 8.24 12.09
N ILE A 37 3.63 8.90 11.72
CA ILE A 37 4.84 8.20 11.26
C ILE A 37 5.40 7.31 12.38
N ARG A 38 5.40 7.77 13.64
CA ARG A 38 5.86 6.96 14.78
C ARG A 38 5.13 5.62 14.91
N THR A 39 3.83 5.54 14.55
CA THR A 39 3.07 4.29 14.63
C THR A 39 3.53 3.24 13.60
N ILE A 40 4.03 3.68 12.44
CA ILE A 40 4.44 2.77 11.35
C ILE A 40 5.93 2.38 11.40
N VAL A 41 6.77 3.11 12.15
CA VAL A 41 8.20 2.80 12.31
C VAL A 41 8.50 1.33 12.69
N PRO A 42 7.82 0.70 13.67
CA PRO A 42 8.13 -0.69 14.04
C PRO A 42 7.84 -1.70 12.92
N GLN A 43 6.97 -1.35 11.96
CA GLN A 43 6.63 -2.21 10.82
C GLN A 43 7.55 -1.96 9.61
N LEU A 44 8.47 -1.00 9.70
CA LEU A 44 9.31 -0.59 8.58
C LEU A 44 10.30 -1.71 8.19
N GLY A 45 10.21 -2.18 6.96
CA GLY A 45 11.03 -3.27 6.43
C GLY A 45 10.49 -4.68 6.70
N PHE A 46 9.39 -4.82 7.44
CA PHE A 46 8.75 -6.10 7.68
C PHE A 46 7.62 -6.36 6.67
N ALA A 47 7.83 -7.34 5.77
CA ALA A 47 6.82 -7.82 4.84
C ALA A 47 6.52 -9.29 5.16
N PRO A 48 5.40 -9.60 5.85
CA PRO A 48 5.03 -10.99 6.08
C PRO A 48 4.75 -11.66 4.73
N LYS A 49 5.41 -12.79 4.47
CA LYS A 49 5.08 -13.64 3.33
C LYS A 49 3.80 -14.40 3.66
N VAL A 50 2.70 -13.97 3.08
CA VAL A 50 1.38 -14.59 3.24
C VAL A 50 0.96 -15.27 1.94
N SER A 51 0.25 -16.39 2.05
CA SER A 51 -0.35 -17.09 0.91
C SER A 51 -1.84 -17.33 1.16
N ASN A 52 -2.59 -17.28 0.07
CA ASN A 52 -4.04 -17.44 0.03
C ASN A 52 -4.43 -18.88 -0.36
N ASP A 53 -3.45 -19.75 -0.60
CA ASP A 53 -3.65 -21.08 -1.20
C ASP A 53 -4.46 -22.01 -0.29
N ARG A 54 -4.26 -21.90 1.03
CA ARG A 54 -5.06 -22.65 2.01
C ARG A 54 -6.53 -22.24 1.99
N ALA A 55 -6.82 -20.96 1.82
CA ALA A 55 -8.20 -20.47 1.75
C ALA A 55 -8.88 -20.92 0.45
N ARG A 56 -8.16 -20.92 -0.68
CA ARG A 56 -8.66 -21.44 -1.96
C ARG A 56 -8.95 -22.94 -1.89
N SER A 57 -8.02 -23.73 -1.35
CA SER A 57 -8.13 -25.19 -1.31
C SER A 57 -9.18 -25.69 -0.31
N ILE A 58 -9.26 -25.09 0.88
CA ILE A 58 -10.16 -25.58 1.93
C ILE A 58 -11.55 -24.97 1.80
N MET A 59 -11.64 -23.66 1.51
CA MET A 59 -12.92 -22.93 1.55
C MET A 59 -13.51 -22.67 0.16
N GLY A 60 -12.81 -23.02 -0.93
CA GLY A 60 -13.28 -22.78 -2.30
C GLY A 60 -13.41 -21.29 -2.66
N ILE A 61 -12.76 -20.40 -1.91
CA ILE A 61 -12.91 -18.95 -2.10
C ILE A 61 -12.09 -18.48 -3.30
N ASN A 62 -12.76 -17.84 -4.26
CA ASN A 62 -12.12 -17.15 -5.37
C ASN A 62 -11.88 -15.68 -5.03
N PHE A 63 -10.62 -15.31 -4.83
CA PHE A 63 -10.20 -13.94 -4.55
C PHE A 63 -10.07 -13.14 -5.84
N ILE A 64 -10.47 -11.86 -5.79
CA ILE A 64 -10.18 -10.91 -6.87
C ILE A 64 -8.66 -10.71 -7.04
N PRO A 65 -8.19 -10.39 -8.26
CA PRO A 65 -6.78 -10.09 -8.49
C PRO A 65 -6.31 -8.91 -7.63
N PRO A 66 -5.09 -8.95 -7.06
CA PRO A 66 -4.57 -7.87 -6.22
C PRO A 66 -4.58 -6.49 -6.89
N ARG A 67 -4.35 -6.44 -8.21
CA ARG A 67 -4.39 -5.21 -9.00
C ARG A 67 -5.77 -4.55 -8.94
N ASP A 68 -6.83 -5.33 -9.13
CA ASP A 68 -8.19 -4.79 -9.21
C ASP A 68 -8.67 -4.34 -7.83
N ALA A 69 -8.28 -5.06 -6.77
CA ALA A 69 -8.52 -4.64 -5.39
C ALA A 69 -7.91 -3.26 -5.07
N ILE A 70 -6.66 -3.03 -5.51
CA ILE A 70 -5.96 -1.75 -5.32
C ILE A 70 -6.68 -0.62 -6.06
N LEU A 71 -7.13 -0.87 -7.30
CA LEU A 71 -7.83 0.14 -8.10
C LEU A 71 -9.20 0.48 -7.53
N ALA A 72 -9.98 -0.52 -7.09
CA ALA A 72 -11.26 -0.30 -6.45
C ALA A 72 -11.12 0.55 -5.17
N ALA A 73 -10.10 0.29 -4.35
CA ALA A 73 -9.82 1.09 -3.17
C ALA A 73 -9.43 2.54 -3.53
N ALA A 74 -8.58 2.72 -4.56
CA ALA A 74 -8.17 4.02 -5.04
C ALA A 74 -9.37 4.85 -5.56
N GLU A 75 -10.28 4.22 -6.28
CA GLU A 75 -11.49 4.86 -6.78
C GLU A 75 -12.38 5.41 -5.65
N VAL A 76 -12.57 4.62 -4.58
CA VAL A 76 -13.34 5.07 -3.41
C VAL A 76 -12.68 6.27 -2.72
N ILE A 77 -11.34 6.25 -2.60
CA ILE A 77 -10.57 7.35 -2.02
C ILE A 77 -10.69 8.62 -2.87
N LEU A 78 -10.63 8.50 -4.21
CA LEU A 78 -10.81 9.61 -5.13
C LEU A 78 -12.22 10.19 -5.06
N ARG A 79 -13.24 9.33 -5.00
CA ARG A 79 -14.65 9.75 -4.89
C ARG A 79 -14.95 10.46 -3.58
N THR A 80 -14.32 10.04 -2.48
CA THR A 80 -14.52 10.63 -1.15
C THR A 80 -13.74 11.94 -0.94
N GLY A 81 -12.96 12.40 -1.92
CA GLY A 81 -12.27 13.69 -1.87
C GLY A 81 -11.17 13.78 -0.81
N LYS A 82 -10.73 12.66 -0.24
CA LYS A 82 -9.71 12.62 0.83
C LYS A 82 -8.27 12.87 0.33
N VAL A 83 -8.10 13.16 -0.97
CA VAL A 83 -6.81 13.46 -1.60
C VAL A 83 -6.98 14.62 -2.58
N LYS A 84 -6.19 15.68 -2.38
CA LYS A 84 -6.08 16.81 -3.33
C LYS A 84 -5.11 16.47 -4.45
#